data_AF-A0A392NLM0-F1
#
_entry.id   AF-A0A392NLM0-F1
#
_cell.length_a   1.000
_cell.length_b   1.000
_cell.length_c   1.000
_cell.angle_alpha   90.00
_cell.angle_beta   90.00
_cell.angle_gamma   90.00
#
_symmetry.space_group_name_H-M   'P 1'
#
loop_
_entity.id
_entity.type
_entity.pdbx_description
1 polymer ?
#
loop_
_entity_poly.entity_id
_entity_poly.type
_entity_poly.pdbx_seq_one_letter_code
_entity_poly.pdbx_strand_id
1 'polypeptide(L)' 'MEASLFAKTVFGGESLKPDYNDIPYAVFSIPPLSVVGLSEEDAIEKTNGDVLVFTSTFNPMKNTISG' A
#
# COMPACT_ATOMS: atom_id res chain seq x y z
N MET A 1 -2.74 3.09 -15.32
CA MET A 1 -1.75 4.17 -15.13
C MET A 1 -0.72 4.18 -16.25
N GLU A 2 0.07 3.12 -16.40
CA GLU A 2 1.19 3.05 -17.37
C GLU A 2 0.78 3.29 -18.82
N ALA A 3 -0.26 2.60 -19.32
CA ALA A 3 -0.74 2.78 -20.69
C ALA A 3 -1.19 4.23 -20.98
N SER A 4 -1.80 4.89 -19.98
CA SER A 4 -2.21 6.29 -20.10
C SER A 4 -1.01 7.23 -20.16
N LEU A 5 0.05 6.96 -19.38
CA LEU A 5 1.30 7.73 -19.41
C LEU A 5 2.07 7.50 -20.71
N PHE A 6 2.06 6.27 -21.23
CA PHE A 6 2.60 5.95 -22.55
C PHE A 6 1.89 6.77 -23.64
N ALA A 7 0.56 6.78 -23.66
CA ALA A 7 -0.20 7.54 -24.65
C ALA A 7 0.09 9.06 -24.56
N LYS A 8 0.16 9.60 -23.34
CA LYS A 8 0.54 11.00 -23.08
C LYS A 8 1.95 11.33 -23.57
N THR A 9 2.90 10.42 -23.38
CA THR A 9 4.29 10.61 -23.82
C THR A 9 4.41 10.55 -25.34
N VAL A 10 3.82 9.52 -25.98
CA VAL A 10 3.99 9.26 -27.42
C VAL A 10 3.14 10.19 -28.27
N PHE A 11 1.90 10.48 -27.86
CA PHE A 11 0.95 11.27 -28.65
C PHE A 11 0.69 12.67 -28.12
N GLY A 12 0.94 12.91 -26.82
CA GLY A 12 0.68 14.20 -26.16
C GLY A 12 1.92 15.06 -25.90
N GLY A 13 3.13 14.54 -26.12
CA GLY A 13 4.39 15.27 -25.85
C GLY A 13 4.68 15.49 -24.35
N GLU A 14 3.90 14.88 -23.45
CA GLU A 14 4.08 14.95 -22.00
C GLU A 14 4.95 13.79 -21.52
N SER A 15 6.26 14.02 -21.32
CA SER A 15 7.17 13.01 -20.79
C SER A 15 7.01 12.87 -19.27
N LEU A 16 6.09 11.99 -18.85
CA LEU A 16 5.82 11.66 -17.45
C LEU A 16 6.25 10.23 -17.15
N LYS A 17 6.91 10.03 -16.00
CA LYS A 17 7.26 8.69 -15.50
C LYS A 17 6.19 8.19 -14.52
N PRO A 18 5.84 6.90 -14.57
CA PRO A 18 4.99 6.30 -13.54
C PRO A 18 5.69 6.36 -12.17
N ASP A 19 4.93 6.72 -11.15
CA ASP A 19 5.36 6.60 -9.76
C ASP A 19 4.89 5.24 -9.22
N TYR A 20 5.84 4.44 -8.74
CA TYR A 20 5.56 3.12 -8.19
C TYR A 20 5.68 3.08 -6.66
N ASN A 21 5.91 4.22 -6.03
CA ASN A 21 5.86 4.32 -4.58
C ASN A 21 4.40 4.20 -4.11
N ASP A 22 4.23 3.59 -2.94
CA ASP A 22 2.95 3.56 -2.19
C ASP A 22 1.75 3.05 -3.00
N ILE A 23 1.97 2.10 -3.92
CA ILE A 23 0.88 1.42 -4.62
C ILE A 23 0.21 0.44 -3.64
N PRO A 24 -1.10 0.58 -3.35
CA PRO A 24 -1.80 -0.35 -2.47
C PRO A 24 -2.00 -1.71 -3.17
N TYR A 25 -1.89 -2.78 -2.40
CA TYR A 25 -2.14 -4.14 -2.88
C TYR A 25 -2.88 -4.99 -1.82
N ALA A 26 -3.44 -6.11 -2.27
CA ALA A 26 -4.20 -7.03 -1.43
C ALA A 26 -3.82 -8.49 -1.70
N VAL A 27 -3.86 -9.31 -0.65
CA VAL A 27 -3.71 -10.76 -0.71
C VAL A 27 -5.04 -11.39 -0.28
N PHE A 28 -5.66 -12.14 -1.19
CA PHE A 28 -6.96 -12.77 -0.97
C PHE A 28 -6.83 -14.12 -0.25
N SER A 29 -6.18 -14.11 0.91
CA SER A 29 -6.17 -15.23 1.86
C SER A 29 -7.44 -15.25 2.73
N ILE A 30 -7.55 -16.26 3.59
CA ILE A 30 -8.59 -16.32 4.63
C ILE A 30 -7.86 -16.33 5.98
N PRO A 31 -7.77 -15.19 6.71
CA PRO A 31 -8.36 -13.87 6.42
C PRO A 31 -7.60 -13.09 5.31
N PRO A 32 -8.25 -12.15 4.61
CA PRO A 32 -7.58 -11.34 3.58
C PRO A 32 -6.67 -10.27 4.21
N LEU A 33 -5.67 -9.84 3.45
CA LEU A 33 -4.70 -8.81 3.85
C LEU A 33 -4.68 -7.67 2.82
N SER A 34 -4.42 -6.45 3.29
CA SER A 34 -4.19 -5.26 2.47
C SER A 34 -3.02 -4.46 3.02
N VAL A 35 -2.14 -3.96 2.15
CA VAL A 35 -0.93 -3.22 2.53
C VAL A 35 -0.71 -2.08 1.53
N VAL A 36 -0.07 -1.00 2.00
CA VAL A 36 0.40 0.11 1.18
C VAL A 36 1.69 0.67 1.79
N GLY A 37 2.62 1.09 0.94
CA GLY A 37 3.86 1.71 1.37
C GLY A 37 4.90 0.72 1.91
N LEU A 38 5.74 1.20 2.83
CA LEU A 38 6.87 0.45 3.38
C LEU A 38 6.44 -0.54 4.47
N SER A 39 7.17 -1.64 4.57
CA SER A 39 7.18 -2.40 5.81
C SER A 39 7.82 -1.59 6.94
N GLU A 40 7.53 -1.95 8.20
CA GLU A 40 8.20 -1.34 9.35
C GLU A 40 9.72 -1.48 9.27
N GLU A 41 10.21 -2.65 8.83
CA GLU A 41 11.64 -2.96 8.65
C GLU A 41 12.28 -2.04 7.61
N ASP A 42 11.66 -1.90 6.42
CA ASP A 42 12.14 -1.01 5.36
C ASP A 42 12.11 0.46 5.82
N ALA A 43 11.09 0.85 6.60
CA ALA A 43 10.97 2.21 7.13
C ALA A 43 12.08 2.51 8.14
N ILE A 44 12.39 1.57 9.04
CA ILE A 44 13.49 1.69 10.01
C ILE A 44 14.82 1.85 9.29
N GLU A 45 15.09 1.02 8.27
CA GLU A 45 16.32 1.11 7.48
C GLU A 45 16.46 2.47 6.79
N LYS A 46 15.39 2.95 6.15
CA LYS A 46 15.41 4.21 5.37
C LYS A 46 15.46 5.47 6.22
N THR A 47 14.91 5.44 7.43
CA THR A 47 14.83 6.61 8.34
C THR A 47 15.88 6.56 9.46
N ASN A 48 16.78 5.57 9.42
CA ASN A 48 17.84 5.41 10.40
C ASN A 48 17.31 5.26 11.84
N GLY A 49 16.15 4.60 11.97
CA GLY A 49 15.48 4.30 13.25
C GLY A 49 14.48 5.36 13.74
N ASP A 50 14.28 6.47 13.04
CA ASP A 50 13.31 7.52 13.42
C ASP A 50 11.90 7.19 12.90
N VAL A 51 11.26 6.18 13.49
CA VAL A 51 9.91 5.69 13.13
C VAL A 51 9.01 5.60 14.36
N LEU A 52 7.75 6.02 14.21
CA LEU A 52 6.68 5.78 15.19
C LEU A 52 5.72 4.72 14.64
N VAL A 53 5.46 3.68 15.43
CA VAL A 53 4.62 2.55 15.03
C VAL A 53 3.33 2.54 15.86
N PHE A 54 2.19 2.48 15.17
CA PHE A 54 0.87 2.40 15.79
C PHE A 54 0.18 1.11 15.36
N THR A 55 -0.25 0.28 16.32
CA THR A 55 -0.90 -1.00 16.05
C THR A 55 -2.21 -1.13 16.82
N SER A 56 -3.16 -1.90 16.27
CA SER A 56 -4.43 -2.21 16.94
C SER A 56 -4.94 -3.57 16.45
N THR A 57 -5.33 -4.42 17.40
CA THR A 57 -5.87 -5.75 17.13
C THR A 57 -7.11 -5.94 17.98
N PHE A 58 -8.23 -6.34 17.36
CA PHE A 58 -9.50 -6.58 18.06
C PHE A 58 -10.29 -7.70 17.40
N ASN A 59 -11.20 -8.31 18.16
CA ASN A 59 -12.18 -9.26 17.64
C ASN A 59 -13.41 -8.49 17.15
N PRO A 60 -13.77 -8.56 15.85
CA PRO A 60 -14.96 -7.87 15.34
C PRO A 60 -16.22 -8.34 16.07
N MET A 61 -17.12 -7.42 16.43
CA MET A 61 -18.36 -7.74 17.19
C MET A 61 -19.21 -8.83 16.52
N LYS A 62 -19.25 -8.88 15.17
CA LYS A 62 -19.93 -9.94 14.42
C LYS A 62 -19.49 -11.34 14.86
N ASN A 63 -18.23 -11.50 15.25
CA ASN A 63 -17.65 -12.77 15.70
C ASN A 63 -17.84 -13.01 17.21
N THR A 64 -18.42 -12.05 17.93
CA THR A 64 -18.57 -12.07 19.40
C THR A 64 -20.03 -12.07 19.85
N ILE A 65 -20.95 -11.59 19.01
CA ILE A 65 -22.39 -11.67 19.28
C ILE A 65 -22.87 -13.08 18.97
N SER A 66 -22.84 -13.94 19.98
CA SER A 66 -23.57 -15.20 20.01
C SER A 66 -25.04 -14.89 20.31
N GLY A 67 -25.95 -15.32 19.43
CA GLY A 67 -27.33 -15.59 19.82
C GLY A 67 -27.44 -16.92 20.55
#